data_AF-A0A9P5UU45-F1
#
_entry.id   AF-A0A9P5UU45-F1
#
_cell.length_a   1.000
_cell.length_b   1.000
_cell.length_c   1.000
_cell.angle_alpha   90.00
_cell.angle_beta   90.00
_cell.angle_gamma   90.00
#
_symmetry.space_group_name_H-M   'P 1'
#
loop_
_entity.id
_entity.type
_entity.pdbx_description
1 polymer ?
#
loop_
_entity_poly.entity_id
_entity_poly.type
_entity_poly.pdbx_seq_one_letter_code
_entity_poly.pdbx_strand_id
1 'polypeptide(L)' 'MASYIPVPFADVGKASNDLLGKDFPVGQTKFEVKTVAPGGVTFNVLGNQDNKSGAINGELKT' A
#
# COMPACT_ATOMS: atom_id res chain seq x y z
N MET A 1 -27.53 1.92 9.50
CA MET A 1 -28.16 1.43 8.26
C MET A 1 -27.03 0.81 7.44
N ALA A 2 -26.89 -0.52 7.46
CA ALA A 2 -25.80 -1.20 6.75
C ALA A 2 -26.13 -1.20 5.25
N SER A 3 -25.37 -0.45 4.46
CA SER A 3 -25.49 -0.42 3.01
C SER A 3 -24.95 -1.74 2.46
N TYR A 4 -25.83 -2.62 1.97
CA TYR A 4 -25.44 -3.85 1.28
C TYR A 4 -25.02 -3.49 -0.15
N ILE A 5 -23.79 -3.01 -0.29
CA ILE A 5 -23.12 -2.92 -1.59
C ILE A 5 -22.34 -4.22 -1.74
N PRO A 6 -22.64 -5.05 -2.75
CA PRO A 6 -21.88 -6.26 -3.00
C PRO A 6 -20.40 -5.90 -3.17
N VAL A 7 -19.54 -6.57 -2.40
CA VAL A 7 -18.10 -6.41 -2.58
C VAL A 7 -17.74 -6.93 -3.97
N PRO A 8 -16.95 -6.16 -4.75
CA PRO A 8 -16.33 -6.69 -5.95
C PRO A 8 -15.63 -8.01 -5.63
N PHE A 9 -15.66 -8.97 -6.56
CA PHE A 9 -14.98 -10.26 -6.35
C PHE A 9 -13.50 -10.08 -5.99
N ALA A 10 -12.85 -9.05 -6.53
CA ALA A 10 -11.46 -8.69 -6.22
C ALA A 10 -11.24 -8.23 -4.76
N ASP A 11 -12.28 -7.74 -4.08
CA ASP A 11 -12.22 -7.26 -2.70
C ASP A 11 -12.57 -8.35 -1.68
N VAL A 12 -12.94 -9.56 -2.13
CA VAL A 12 -13.13 -10.71 -1.25
C VAL A 12 -11.80 -11.08 -0.62
N GLY A 13 -11.73 -10.99 0.72
CA GLY A 13 -10.49 -11.25 1.48
C GLY A 13 -9.50 -10.09 1.50
N LYS A 14 -9.88 -8.90 0.99
CA LYS A 14 -9.02 -7.72 1.00
C LYS A 14 -8.50 -7.36 2.39
N ALA A 15 -9.35 -7.43 3.42
CA ALA A 15 -8.94 -7.12 4.79
C ALA A 15 -7.79 -8.03 5.29
N SER A 16 -7.84 -9.32 4.99
CA SER A 16 -6.78 -10.27 5.34
C SER A 16 -5.50 -10.00 4.55
N ASN A 17 -5.65 -9.66 3.26
CA ASN A 17 -4.52 -9.34 2.40
C ASN A 17 -3.84 -8.02 2.80
N ASP A 18 -4.63 -7.01 3.19
CA ASP A 18 -4.12 -5.75 3.71
C ASP A 18 -3.29 -5.99 4.98
N LEU A 19 -3.83 -6.76 5.94
CA LEU A 19 -3.14 -7.08 7.20
C LEU A 19 -1.82 -7.82 6.97
N LEU A 20 -1.83 -8.87 6.15
CA LEU A 20 -0.65 -9.72 5.96
C LEU A 20 0.35 -9.15 4.95
N GLY A 21 -0.12 -8.41 3.94
CA GLY A 21 0.71 -7.91 2.84
C GLY A 21 1.27 -6.50 3.08
N LYS A 22 0.51 -5.64 3.78
CA LYS A 22 0.90 -4.27 4.09
C LYS A 22 1.46 -4.14 5.49
N ASP A 23 0.73 -4.63 6.50
CA ASP A 23 1.06 -4.34 7.90
C ASP A 23 2.10 -5.31 8.48
N PHE A 24 2.33 -6.45 7.80
CA PHE A 24 3.35 -7.44 8.20
C PHE A 24 4.32 -7.80 7.07
N PRO A 25 5.14 -6.85 6.57
CA PRO A 25 6.09 -7.12 5.49
C PRO A 25 7.21 -8.05 5.96
N VAL A 26 7.28 -9.25 5.38
CA VAL A 26 8.34 -10.23 5.67
C VAL A 26 9.39 -10.19 4.57
N GLY A 27 10.67 -10.07 4.95
CA GLY A 27 11.80 -10.16 4.03
C GLY A 27 12.07 -8.91 3.19
N GLN A 28 11.35 -7.81 3.40
CA GLN A 28 11.54 -6.55 2.69
C GLN A 28 11.30 -5.37 3.64
N THR A 29 12.07 -4.29 3.46
CA THR A 29 11.87 -3.03 4.18
C THR A 29 11.04 -2.09 3.31
N LYS A 30 9.79 -1.83 3.71
CA LYS A 30 8.87 -0.92 3.02
C LYS A 30 8.84 0.45 3.69
N PHE A 31 8.77 1.50 2.87
CA PHE A 31 8.59 2.88 3.28
C PHE A 31 7.49 3.52 2.44
N GLU A 32 6.52 4.16 3.08
CA GLU A 32 5.42 4.85 2.42
C GLU A 32 5.30 6.28 2.99
N VAL A 33 5.41 7.28 2.13
CA VAL A 33 5.17 8.69 2.47
C VAL A 33 4.04 9.22 1.63
N LYS A 34 2.96 9.56 2.32
CA LYS A 34 1.83 10.28 1.75
C LYS A 34 1.92 11.75 2.15
N THR A 35 1.98 12.63 1.16
CA THR A 35 1.96 14.09 1.38
C THR A 35 0.81 14.69 0.59
N VAL A 36 -0.03 15.45 1.28
CA VAL A 36 -1.10 16.22 0.64
C VAL A 36 -0.61 17.66 0.50
N ALA A 37 -0.45 18.10 -0.74
CA ALA A 37 -0.10 19.48 -1.02
C ALA A 37 -1.29 20.40 -0.69
N PRO A 38 -1.05 21.68 -0.36
CA PRO A 38 -2.12 22.65 -0.08
C PRO A 38 -3.15 22.81 -1.22
N GLY A 39 -2.77 22.45 -2.45
CA GLY A 39 -3.67 22.41 -3.61
C GLY A 39 -4.48 21.12 -3.78
N GLY A 40 -4.47 20.20 -2.81
CA GLY A 40 -5.23 18.95 -2.82
C GLY A 40 -4.59 17.78 -3.57
N VAL A 41 -3.47 18.00 -4.27
CA VAL A 41 -2.71 16.92 -4.93
C VAL A 41 -2.06 16.03 -3.87
N THR A 42 -2.21 14.71 -4.00
CA THR A 42 -1.66 13.75 -3.06
C THR A 42 -0.48 13.02 -3.68
N PHE A 43 0.71 13.31 -3.19
CA PHE A 43 1.91 12.57 -3.58
C PHE A 43 2.03 11.35 -2.68
N ASN A 44 2.10 10.16 -3.27
CA ASN A 44 2.43 8.93 -2.57
C ASN A 44 3.78 8.42 -3.07
N VAL A 45 4.77 8.41 -2.18
CA VAL A 45 6.10 7.88 -2.44
C VAL A 45 6.21 6.52 -1.76
N LEU A 46 6.48 5.48 -2.55
CA LEU A 46 6.66 4.12 -2.09
C LEU A 46 8.10 3.70 -2.32
N GLY A 47 8.75 3.17 -1.28
CA GLY A 47 10.07 2.57 -1.33
C GLY A 47 10.01 1.14 -0.81
N ASN A 48 10.69 0.22 -1.48
CA ASN A 48 10.77 -1.18 -1.08
C ASN A 48 12.16 -1.74 -1.33
N GLN A 49 12.86 -2.06 -0.24
CA GLN A 49 14.15 -2.72 -0.28
C GLN A 49 14.00 -4.22 -0.03
N ASP A 50 14.52 -5.04 -0.92
CA ASP A 50 14.55 -6.49 -0.75
C ASP A 50 15.74 -6.92 0.10
N ASN A 51 15.50 -7.65 1.20
CA ASN A 51 16.55 -7.99 2.16
C ASN A 51 17.48 -9.11 1.65
N LYS A 52 17.13 -9.82 0.57
CA LYS A 52 17.93 -10.91 0.01
C LYS A 52 18.93 -10.43 -1.03
N SER A 53 18.49 -9.56 -1.93
CA SER A 53 19.29 -9.01 -3.03
C SER A 53 19.87 -7.63 -2.72
N GLY A 54 19.32 -6.91 -1.75
CA GLY A 54 19.64 -5.51 -1.47
C GLY A 54 19.06 -4.52 -2.47
N ALA A 55 18.29 -4.98 -3.47
CA ALA A 55 17.69 -4.12 -4.48
C ALA A 55 16.66 -3.17 -3.86
N ILE A 56 16.68 -1.91 -4.29
CA ILE A 56 15.75 -0.87 -3.83
C ILE A 56 14.86 -0.46 -5.00
N ASN A 57 13.56 -0.62 -4.83
CA ASN A 57 12.55 -0.21 -5.79
C ASN A 57 11.83 1.03 -5.25
N GLY A 58 11.72 2.07 -6.08
CA GLY A 58 10.99 3.30 -5.76
C GLY A 58 9.86 3.52 -6.76
N GLU A 59 8.70 3.94 -6.26
CA GLU A 59 7.53 4.29 -7.07
C GLU A 59 6.95 5.62 -6.58
N LEU A 60 6.57 6.49 -7.52
CA LEU A 60 5.89 7.76 -7.25
C LEU A 60 4.50 7.74 -7.89
N LYS A 61 3.48 8.04 -7.09
CA LYS A 61 2.09 8.24 -7.54
C LYS A 61 1.63 9.64 -7.16
N THR A 62 0.82 10.26 -8.01
CA THR A 62 0.29 11.63 -7.88
C THR A 62 -1.22 11.65 -7.91
#